data_AF-A0A096DA25-F1
#
_entry.id   AF-A0A096DA25-F1
#
_cell.length_a   1.000
_cell.length_b   1.000
_cell.length_c   1.000
_cell.angle_alpha   90.00
_cell.angle_beta   90.00
_cell.angle_gamma   90.00
#
_symmetry.space_group_name_H-M   'P 1'
#
loop_
_entity.id
_entity.type
_entity.pdbx_description
1 polymer ?
#
loop_
_entity_poly.entity_id
_entity_poly.type
_entity_poly.pdbx_seq_one_letter_code
_entity_poly.pdbx_strand_id
1 'polypeptide(L)'
;MSEKIVQLNEEVIKGQLKELVRGSVEETLNELLEAEAEKLTQAARYERNEQRQGYRSGHYNRNLTTTSGDVTLKMPKLKGISFETAIIERYRRRESSVEEALIEMYLAGVSV
;
A
#
# COMPACT_ATOMS: atom_id res chain seq x y z
N MET A 1 -16.19 39.80 25.54
CA MET A 1 -15.61 38.45 25.62
C MET A 1 -15.65 37.86 24.22
N SER A 2 -14.67 38.21 23.38
CA SER A 2 -14.58 37.66 22.03
C SER A 2 -14.05 36.23 22.14
N GLU A 3 -14.88 35.27 21.75
CA GLU A 3 -14.47 33.87 21.66
C GLU A 3 -13.26 33.76 20.74
N LYS A 4 -12.25 33.03 21.21
CA LYS A 4 -11.04 32.71 20.43
C LYS A 4 -11.47 31.86 19.24
N ILE A 5 -11.79 32.50 18.12
CA ILE A 5 -11.97 31.81 16.84
C ILE A 5 -10.63 31.13 16.54
N VAL A 6 -10.62 29.80 16.62
CA VAL A 6 -9.47 28.99 16.23
C VAL A 6 -9.21 29.29 14.75
N GLN A 7 -8.12 29.98 14.46
CA GLN A 7 -7.68 30.18 13.09
C GLN A 7 -7.20 28.82 12.56
N LEU A 8 -8.08 28.13 11.85
CA LEU A 8 -7.77 26.88 11.17
C LEU A 8 -7.00 27.20 9.89
N ASN A 9 -5.74 26.79 9.84
CA ASN A 9 -4.95 26.86 8.62
C ASN A 9 -5.33 25.68 7.71
N GLU A 10 -6.15 25.94 6.70
CA GLU A 10 -6.69 24.93 5.78
C GLU A 10 -5.60 24.16 5.03
N GLU A 11 -4.51 24.82 4.65
CA GLU A 11 -3.39 24.19 3.93
C GLU A 11 -2.69 23.14 4.80
N VAL A 12 -2.46 23.48 6.08
CA VAL A 12 -1.85 22.57 7.05
C VAL A 12 -2.73 21.35 7.28
N ILE A 13 -4.05 21.54 7.41
CA ILE A 13 -5.01 20.45 7.63
C ILE A 13 -5.05 19.53 6.43
N LYS A 14 -5.11 20.08 5.20
CA LYS A 14 -5.08 19.28 3.97
C LYS A 14 -3.80 18.47 3.84
N GLY A 15 -2.65 19.05 4.18
CA GLY A 15 -1.36 18.35 4.20
C GLY A 15 -1.35 17.19 5.19
N GLN A 16 -1.79 17.42 6.42
CA GLN A 16 -1.88 16.38 7.47
C GLN A 16 -2.85 15.27 7.08
N LEU A 17 -4.02 15.63 6.55
CA LEU A 17 -5.02 14.65 6.09
C LEU A 17 -4.45 13.77 4.98
N LYS A 18 -3.75 14.36 4.00
CA LYS A 18 -3.13 13.61 2.91
C LYS A 18 -2.11 12.60 3.43
N GLU A 19 -1.28 13.01 4.39
CA GLU A 19 -0.28 12.13 4.99
C GLU A 19 -0.91 11.00 5.82
N LEU A 20 -1.98 11.29 6.56
CA LEU A 20 -2.74 10.28 7.29
C LEU A 20 -3.36 9.23 6.35
N VAL A 21 -3.96 9.68 5.24
CA VAL A 21 -4.52 8.78 4.23
C VAL A 21 -3.43 7.94 3.59
N ARG A 22 -2.30 8.56 3.20
CA ARG A 22 -1.15 7.84 2.63
C ARG A 22 -0.62 6.77 3.57
N GLY A 23 -0.43 7.12 4.85
CA GLY A 23 0.03 6.18 5.87
C GLY A 23 -0.94 5.03 6.12
N SER A 24 -2.25 5.32 6.19
CA SER A 24 -3.29 4.30 6.39
C SER A 24 -3.38 3.33 5.20
N VAL A 25 -3.26 3.83 3.98
CA VAL A 25 -3.20 2.99 2.77
C VAL A 25 -1.96 2.10 2.80
N GLU A 26 -0.80 2.66 3.13
CA GLU A 26 0.46 1.90 3.25
C GLU A 26 0.35 0.79 4.31
N GLU A 27 -0.20 1.08 5.48
CA GLU A 27 -0.41 0.10 6.56
C GLU A 27 -1.37 -1.00 6.13
N THR A 28 -2.55 -0.63 5.61
CA THR A 28 -3.58 -1.59 5.19
C THR A 28 -3.08 -2.53 4.10
N LEU A 29 -2.37 -2.02 3.09
CA LEU A 29 -1.82 -2.86 2.03
C LEU A 29 -0.76 -3.85 2.57
N ASN A 30 0.07 -3.41 3.51
CA ASN A 30 1.08 -4.27 4.13
C ASN A 30 0.44 -5.35 5.03
N GLU A 31 -0.62 -5.02 5.77
CA GLU A 31 -1.37 -5.99 6.56
C GLU A 31 -2.06 -7.05 5.69
N LEU A 32 -2.66 -6.64 4.57
CA LEU A 32 -3.28 -7.57 3.63
C LEU A 32 -2.25 -8.52 3.03
N LEU A 33 -1.05 -8.03 2.68
CA LEU A 33 0.04 -8.87 2.17
C LEU A 33 0.50 -9.91 3.20
N GLU A 34 0.58 -9.54 4.48
CA GLU A 34 0.91 -10.48 5.56
C GLU A 34 -0.19 -11.52 5.77
N ALA A 35 -1.46 -11.11 5.73
CA ALA A 35 -2.60 -12.01 5.84
C ALA A 35 -2.63 -13.02 4.68
N GLU A 36 -2.29 -12.59 3.47
CA GLU A 36 -2.19 -13.48 2.31
C GLU A 36 -1.02 -14.46 2.45
N ALA A 37 0.14 -13.99 2.95
CA ALA A 37 1.28 -14.86 3.22
C ALA A 37 0.99 -15.90 4.31
N GLU A 38 0.20 -15.54 5.33
CA GLU A 38 -0.27 -16.47 6.36
C GLU A 38 -1.18 -17.56 5.78
N LYS A 39 -2.16 -17.16 4.96
CA LYS A 39 -3.06 -18.10 4.27
C LYS A 39 -2.28 -19.05 3.36
N LEU A 40 -1.31 -18.54 2.61
CA LEU A 40 -0.47 -19.35 1.71
C LEU A 40 0.45 -20.32 2.47
N THR A 41 1.01 -19.89 3.61
CA THR A 41 1.88 -20.76 4.42
C THR A 41 1.11 -21.72 5.33
N GLN A 42 -0.21 -21.55 5.47
CA GLN A 42 -1.09 -22.26 6.41
C GLN A 42 -0.59 -22.18 7.87
N ALA A 43 0.12 -21.12 8.21
CA ALA A 43 0.70 -20.94 9.54
C ALA A 43 0.95 -19.46 9.85
N ALA A 44 0.54 -19.04 11.03
CA ALA A 44 0.85 -17.72 11.57
C ALA A 44 2.34 -17.57 11.82
N ARG A 45 2.75 -16.33 12.12
CA ARG A 45 4.14 -16.00 12.38
C ARG A 45 4.63 -16.75 13.62
N TYR A 46 5.73 -17.50 13.46
CA TYR A 46 6.33 -18.37 14.48
C TYR A 46 5.46 -19.56 14.96
N GLU A 47 4.30 -19.79 14.36
CA GLU A 47 3.44 -20.91 14.71
C GLU A 47 4.03 -22.25 14.24
N ARG A 48 3.97 -23.28 15.08
CA ARG A 48 4.32 -24.64 14.68
C ARG A 48 3.05 -25.35 14.21
N ASN A 49 2.94 -25.57 12.90
CA ASN A 49 1.85 -26.32 12.30
C ASN A 49 2.44 -27.42 11.41
N GLU A 50 1.93 -28.64 11.52
CA GLU A 50 2.32 -29.78 10.70
C GLU A 50 1.88 -29.63 9.24
N GLN A 51 0.82 -28.86 8.97
CA GLN A 51 0.31 -28.60 7.62
C GLN A 51 1.05 -27.47 6.88
N ARG A 52 2.09 -26.89 7.49
CA ARG A 52 2.82 -25.74 6.94
C ARG A 52 3.39 -26.03 5.55
N GLN A 53 3.06 -25.17 4.58
CA GLN A 53 3.53 -25.30 3.19
C GLN A 53 4.77 -24.47 2.88
N GLY A 54 5.17 -23.54 3.75
CA GLY A 54 6.32 -22.66 3.51
C GLY A 54 6.86 -21.93 4.72
N TYR A 55 8.04 -21.33 4.54
CA TYR A 55 8.71 -20.55 5.58
C TYR A 55 8.88 -19.09 5.15
N ARG A 56 8.68 -18.17 6.10
CA ARG A 56 8.96 -16.74 5.88
C ARG A 56 10.47 -16.52 5.87
N SER A 57 10.95 -15.75 4.89
CA SER A 57 12.36 -15.44 4.64
C SER A 57 12.60 -13.92 4.57
N GLY A 58 11.88 -13.17 5.40
CA GLY A 58 11.92 -11.71 5.45
C GLY A 58 11.09 -11.06 4.34
N HIS A 59 11.47 -9.85 3.96
CA HIS A 59 10.73 -9.01 3.01
C HIS A 59 11.67 -8.34 2.02
N TYR A 60 11.12 -7.82 0.93
CA TYR A 60 11.77 -6.77 0.14
C TYR A 60 10.83 -5.58 -0.01
N ASN A 61 11.40 -4.39 -0.12
CA ASN A 61 10.63 -3.17 -0.32
C ASN A 61 10.36 -2.95 -1.81
N ARG A 62 9.14 -2.50 -2.11
CA ARG A 62 8.69 -2.12 -3.45
C ARG A 62 7.84 -0.87 -3.33
N ASN A 63 8.08 0.12 -4.18
CA ASN A 63 7.25 1.31 -4.22
C ASN A 63 6.04 1.10 -5.14
N LEU A 64 4.90 1.66 -4.73
CA LEU A 64 3.67 1.74 -5.51
C LEU A 64 3.18 3.19 -5.48
N THR A 65 2.99 3.78 -6.66
CA THR A 65 2.38 5.10 -6.78
C THR A 65 0.87 4.96 -6.72
N THR A 66 0.26 5.52 -5.69
CA THR A 66 -1.20 5.57 -5.49
C THR A 66 -1.70 6.99 -5.67
N THR A 67 -3.02 7.14 -5.74
CA THR A 67 -3.67 8.46 -5.79
C THR A 67 -3.31 9.32 -4.57
N SER A 68 -3.10 8.72 -3.40
CA SER A 68 -2.73 9.40 -2.16
C SER A 68 -1.24 9.74 -2.06
N GLY A 69 -0.40 9.21 -2.95
CA GLY A 69 1.05 9.39 -2.97
C GLY A 69 1.80 8.08 -3.16
N ASP A 70 3.13 8.14 -3.06
CA ASP A 70 3.96 6.93 -3.08
C ASP A 70 3.87 6.20 -1.73
N VAL A 71 3.63 4.88 -1.78
CA VAL A 71 3.61 3.99 -0.61
C VAL A 71 4.67 2.91 -0.75
N THR A 72 5.22 2.50 0.39
CA THR A 72 6.23 1.42 0.44
C THR A 72 5.59 0.10 0.85
N LEU A 73 5.61 -0.85 -0.07
CA LEU A 73 5.13 -2.20 0.16
C LEU A 73 6.26 -3.09 0.65
N LYS A 74 6.04 -3.79 1.76
CA LYS A 74 6.91 -4.82 2.32
C LYS A 74 6.45 -6.16 1.79
N MET A 75 6.93 -6.53 0.61
CA MET A 75 6.55 -7.78 -0.06
C MET A 75 7.14 -8.98 0.70
N PRO A 76 6.31 -9.92 1.20
CA PRO A 76 6.78 -11.12 1.88
C PRO A 76 7.63 -12.00 0.97
N LYS A 77 8.74 -12.51 1.50
CA LYS A 77 9.54 -13.56 0.85
C LYS A 77 9.21 -14.89 1.51
N LEU A 78 8.75 -15.85 0.72
CA LEU A 78 8.49 -17.21 1.18
C LEU A 78 9.52 -18.18 0.58
N LYS A 79 9.88 -19.19 1.37
CA LYS A 79 10.76 -20.30 1.00
C LYS A 79 9.92 -21.57 0.93
N GLY A 80 10.05 -22.31 -0.17
CA GLY A 80 9.29 -23.54 -0.45
C GLY A 80 8.06 -23.32 -1.34
N ILE A 81 7.51 -22.10 -1.36
CA ILE A 81 6.37 -21.70 -2.20
C ILE A 81 6.60 -20.32 -2.81
N SER A 82 6.06 -20.09 -4.00
CA SER A 82 6.01 -18.76 -4.62
C SER A 82 4.96 -17.90 -3.93
N PHE A 83 5.33 -16.64 -3.64
CA PHE A 83 4.37 -15.64 -3.17
C PHE A 83 3.85 -14.85 -4.36
N GLU A 84 2.62 -15.12 -4.75
CA GLU A 84 1.86 -14.35 -5.73
C GLU A 84 0.65 -13.78 -5.00
N THR A 85 0.44 -12.46 -5.12
CA THR A 85 -0.61 -11.74 -4.40
C THR A 85 -1.71 -11.32 -5.36
N ALA A 86 -2.96 -11.52 -4.95
CA ALA A 86 -4.12 -11.01 -5.65
C ALA A 86 -4.41 -9.53 -5.35
N ILE A 87 -3.76 -8.96 -4.33
CA ILE A 87 -3.96 -7.56 -3.90
C ILE A 87 -3.34 -6.61 -4.93
N ILE A 88 -2.12 -6.90 -5.39
CA ILE A 88 -1.39 -6.07 -6.34
C ILE A 88 -0.69 -6.94 -7.37
N GLU A 89 -0.95 -6.68 -8.65
CA GLU A 89 -0.30 -7.38 -9.76
C GLU A 89 1.23 -7.36 -9.67
N ARG A 90 1.85 -8.44 -10.16
CA ARG A 90 3.30 -8.55 -10.23
C ARG A 90 3.87 -7.44 -11.12
N TYR A 91 4.91 -6.77 -10.63
CA TYR A 91 5.61 -5.66 -11.32
C TYR A 91 4.85 -4.34 -11.53
N ARG A 92 3.55 -4.26 -11.24
CA ARG A 92 2.77 -3.01 -11.28
C ARG A 92 3.36 -1.89 -10.41
N ARG A 93 3.68 -0.74 -10.99
CA ARG A 93 4.30 0.38 -10.24
C ARG A 93 3.34 1.51 -9.92
N ARG A 94 2.18 1.55 -10.59
CA ARG A 94 1.17 2.59 -10.45
C ARG A 94 -0.20 1.95 -10.32
N GLU A 95 -1.05 2.55 -9.49
CA GLU A 95 -2.48 2.23 -9.41
C GLU A 95 -3.18 2.59 -10.73
N SER A 96 -4.24 1.86 -11.11
CA SER A 96 -5.04 2.12 -12.33
C SER A 96 -5.51 3.57 -12.39
N SER A 97 -6.00 4.11 -11.27
CA SER A 97 -6.52 5.47 -11.16
C SER A 97 -5.50 6.54 -11.60
N VAL A 98 -4.20 6.30 -11.33
CA VAL A 98 -3.12 7.20 -11.75
C VAL A 98 -2.87 7.10 -13.25
N GLU A 99 -2.94 5.90 -13.82
CA GLU A 99 -2.78 5.66 -15.26
C GLU A 99 -3.96 6.26 -16.05
N GLU A 100 -5.18 6.12 -15.53
CA GLU A 100 -6.40 6.72 -16.10
C GLU A 100 -6.31 8.26 -16.12
N ALA A 101 -5.91 8.88 -15.00
CA ALA A 101 -5.72 10.32 -14.94
C ALA A 101 -4.67 10.83 -15.96
N LEU A 102 -3.60 10.08 -16.21
CA LEU A 102 -2.60 10.43 -17.23
C LEU A 102 -3.18 10.39 -18.64
N ILE A 103 -4.03 9.40 -18.92
CA ILE A 103 -4.71 9.28 -20.21
C ILE A 103 -5.68 10.45 -20.42
N GLU A 104 -6.46 10.80 -19.39
CA GLU A 104 -7.38 11.94 -19.44
C GLU A 104 -6.63 13.27 -19.67
N MET A 105 -5.51 13.50 -18.98
CA MET A 105 -4.69 14.69 -19.19
C MET A 105 -4.16 14.78 -20.61
N TYR A 106 -3.67 13.67 -21.17
CA TYR A 106 -3.20 13.63 -22.54
C TYR A 106 -4.33 13.95 -23.54
N LEU A 107 -5.52 13.36 -23.35
CA LEU A 107 -6.70 13.63 -24.18
C LEU A 107 -7.18 15.08 -24.07
N ALA A 108 -7.01 15.72 -22.90
CA ALA A 108 -7.29 17.13 -22.69
C ALA A 108 -6.24 18.07 -23.32
N GLY A 109 -5.20 17.54 -23.96
CA GLY A 109 -4.14 18.32 -24.60
C GLY A 109 -3.09 18.86 -23.63
N VAL A 110 -3.01 18.31 -22.41
CA VAL A 110 -1.92 18.62 -21.48
C VAL A 110 -0.64 17.96 -22.04
N SER A 111 0.41 18.76 -22.21
CA SER A 111 1.72 18.23 -22.63
C SER A 111 2.24 17.23 -21.61
N VAL A 112 2.74 16.10 -22.11
CA VAL A 112 3.53 15.11 -21.35
C VAL A 112 4.90 15.68 -21.02
#